data_AF-A0A433PUW4-F1
#
_entry.id   AF-A0A433PUW4-F1
#
_cell.length_a   1.000
_cell.length_b   1.000
_cell.length_c   1.000
_cell.angle_alpha   90.00
_cell.angle_beta   90.00
_cell.angle_gamma   90.00
#
_symmetry.space_group_name_H-M   'P 1'
#
loop_
_entity.id
_entity.type
_entity.pdbx_description
1 polymer ?
#
loop_
_entity_poly.entity_id
_entity_poly.type
_entity_poly.pdbx_seq_one_letter_code
_entity_poly.pdbx_strand_id
1 'polypeptide(L)' 'MEHLKKATSLHHIAYLYNKKGKYDMAAPLYERALEIREKELGSEHPDTATSLNNLALVYNNQR' A
#
# COMPACT_ATOMS: atom_id res chain seq x y z
N MET A 1 -17.76 0.82 0.91
CA MET A 1 -17.09 2.03 0.35
C MET A 1 -16.23 2.80 1.36
N GLU A 2 -16.63 2.94 2.63
CA GLU A 2 -15.82 3.68 3.62
C GLU A 2 -14.43 3.04 3.87
N HIS A 3 -14.39 1.71 3.92
CA HIS A 3 -13.14 0.94 4.05
C HIS A 3 -12.20 1.12 2.85
N LEU A 4 -12.73 1.20 1.62
CA LEU A 4 -11.93 1.46 0.42
C LEU A 4 -11.32 2.87 0.42
N LYS A 5 -12.08 3.89 0.86
CA LYS A 5 -11.53 5.25 1.04
C LYS A 5 -10.36 5.23 2.04
N LYS A 6 -10.50 4.50 3.14
CA LYS A 6 -9.43 4.31 4.12
C LYS A 6 -8.19 3.64 3.49
N ALA A 7 -8.36 2.59 2.69
CA ALA A 7 -7.26 1.94 1.98
C ALA A 7 -6.51 2.90 1.04
N THR A 8 -7.26 3.71 0.28
CA THR A 8 -6.65 4.73 -0.60
C THR A 8 -5.87 5.78 0.18
N SER A 9 -6.40 6.25 1.32
CA SER A 9 -5.65 7.17 2.19
C SER A 9 -4.37 6.54 2.75
N LEU A 10 -4.44 5.30 3.25
CA LEU A 10 -3.27 4.57 3.74
C LEU A 10 -2.21 4.41 2.64
N HIS A 11 -2.62 4.04 1.44
CA HIS A 11 -1.74 3.91 0.29
C HIS A 11 -1.02 5.23 -0.07
N HIS A 12 -1.74 6.35 -0.08
CA HIS A 12 -1.13 7.66 -0.34
C HIS A 12 -0.15 8.07 0.77
N ILE A 13 -0.48 7.82 2.04
CA ILE A 13 0.44 8.14 3.15
C ILE A 13 1.71 7.27 3.05
N ALA A 14 1.55 5.98 2.76
CA ALA A 14 2.67 5.07 2.52
C ALA A 14 3.57 5.54 1.37
N TYR A 15 2.97 6.00 0.27
CA TYR A 15 3.69 6.58 -0.86
C TYR A 15 4.52 7.80 -0.46
N LEU A 16 3.96 8.72 0.32
CA LEU A 16 4.69 9.89 0.80
C LEU A 16 5.86 9.51 1.71
N TYR A 17 5.70 8.50 2.57
CA TYR A 17 6.82 7.99 3.39
C TYR A 17 7.91 7.34 2.55
N ASN A 18 7.53 6.52 1.57
CA ASN A 18 8.48 5.89 0.64
C ASN A 18 9.30 6.95 -0.12
N LYS A 19 8.66 8.00 -0.63
CA LYS A 19 9.33 9.12 -1.30
C LYS A 19 10.30 9.88 -0.40
N LYS A 20 10.12 9.81 0.93
CA LYS A 20 11.01 10.42 1.94
C LYS A 20 12.08 9.45 2.47
N GLY A 21 12.21 8.25 1.90
CA GLY A 21 13.14 7.22 2.38
C GLY A 21 12.74 6.59 3.72
N LYS A 22 11.53 6.86 4.21
CA LYS A 22 11.02 6.33 5.49
C LYS A 22 10.32 5.00 5.27
N TYR A 23 11.08 4.02 4.82
CA TYR A 23 10.54 2.75 4.36
C TYR A 23 9.83 1.95 5.47
N ASP A 24 10.37 1.98 6.69
CA ASP A 24 9.79 1.29 7.86
C ASP A 24 8.42 1.86 8.26
N MET A 25 8.15 3.13 7.92
CA MET A 25 6.83 3.75 8.10
C MET A 25 5.90 3.48 6.90
N ALA A 26 6.45 3.23 5.71
CA ALA A 26 5.69 3.00 4.49
C ALA A 26 5.15 1.56 4.39
N ALA A 27 5.99 0.56 4.68
CA ALA A 27 5.64 -0.86 4.56
C ALA A 27 4.33 -1.24 5.28
N PRO A 28 4.15 -0.98 6.59
CA PRO A 28 2.93 -1.41 7.30
C PRO A 28 1.66 -0.70 6.79
N LEU A 29 1.80 0.50 6.23
CA LEU A 29 0.67 1.23 5.64
C LEU A 29 0.26 0.65 4.29
N TYR A 30 1.22 0.22 3.46
CA TYR A 30 0.92 -0.51 2.22
C TYR A 30 0.32 -1.88 2.49
N GLU A 31 0.83 -2.63 3.49
CA GLU A 31 0.26 -3.91 3.92
C GLU A 31 -1.20 -3.76 4.36
N ARG A 32 -1.50 -2.74 5.20
CA ARG A 32 -2.88 -2.51 5.65
C ARG A 32 -3.80 -2.06 4.51
N ALA A 33 -3.30 -1.29 3.55
CA ALA A 33 -4.06 -0.93 2.36
C ALA A 33 -4.32 -2.14 1.46
N LEU A 34 -3.34 -3.03 1.32
CA LEU A 34 -3.42 -4.27 0.56
C LEU A 34 -4.49 -5.20 1.13
N GLU A 35 -4.46 -5.47 2.44
CA GLU A 35 -5.44 -6.36 3.11
C GLU A 35 -6.89 -5.90 2.87
N ILE A 36 -7.14 -4.60 2.94
CA ILE A 36 -8.49 -4.06 2.68
C ILE A 36 -8.86 -4.21 1.20
N ARG A 37 -7.93 -3.93 0.28
CA ARG A 37 -8.18 -4.02 -1.17
C ARG A 37 -8.37 -5.47 -1.62
N GLU A 38 -7.60 -6.41 -1.10
CA GLU A 38 -7.79 -7.84 -1.35
C GLU A 38 -9.15 -8.31 -0.86
N LYS A 39 -9.55 -7.91 0.36
CA LYS A 39 -10.83 -8.33 0.94
C LYS A 39 -12.04 -7.76 0.18
N GLU A 40 -11.98 -6.51 -0.23
CA GLU A 40 -13.13 -5.80 -0.82
C GLU A 40 -13.17 -5.87 -2.36
N LEU A 41 -12.02 -5.97 -3.02
CA LEU A 41 -11.90 -5.91 -4.49
C LEU A 41 -11.36 -7.21 -5.11
N GLY A 42 -10.71 -8.06 -4.32
CA GLY A 42 -10.04 -9.27 -4.79
C GLY A 42 -8.59 -9.05 -5.24
N SER A 43 -7.91 -10.16 -5.52
CA SER A 43 -6.48 -10.19 -5.90
C SER A 43 -6.20 -9.64 -7.31
N GLU A 44 -7.15 -9.76 -8.23
CA GLU A 44 -6.99 -9.33 -9.63
C GLU A 44 -7.27 -7.84 -9.87
N HIS A 45 -7.77 -7.14 -8.84
CA HIS A 45 -8.12 -5.73 -9.00
C HIS A 45 -6.87 -4.85 -9.16
N PRO A 46 -6.87 -3.84 -10.07
CA PRO A 46 -5.73 -2.95 -10.29
C PRO A 46 -5.18 -2.27 -9.02
N ASP A 47 -6.05 -1.87 -8.10
CA ASP A 47 -5.65 -1.25 -6.83
C ASP A 47 -4.89 -2.22 -5.91
N THR A 48 -5.26 -3.50 -5.94
CA THR A 48 -4.56 -4.57 -5.21
C THR A 48 -3.16 -4.76 -5.79
N ALA A 49 -3.06 -4.90 -7.12
CA ALA A 49 -1.78 -4.99 -7.83
C ALA A 49 -0.87 -3.77 -7.58
N THR A 50 -1.45 -2.56 -7.56
CA THR A 50 -0.71 -1.32 -7.28
C THR A 50 -0.14 -1.31 -5.86
N SER A 51 -0.87 -1.86 -4.88
CA SER A 51 -0.39 -1.95 -3.49
C SER A 51 0.79 -2.93 -3.37
N LEU A 52 0.70 -4.09 -4.03
CA LEU A 52 1.78 -5.08 -4.09
C LEU A 52 3.04 -4.51 -4.76
N ASN A 53 2.90 -3.85 -5.91
CA ASN A 53 4.02 -3.23 -6.60
C ASN A 53 4.76 -2.22 -5.71
N ASN A 54 4.00 -1.38 -5.02
CA ASN A 54 4.61 -0.36 -4.16
C ASN A 54 5.24 -0.94 -2.90
N LEU A 55 4.68 -2.01 -2.33
CA LEU A 55 5.30 -2.74 -1.23
C LEU A 55 6.64 -3.38 -1.66
N ALA A 56 6.68 -3.99 -2.85
CA ALA A 56 7.92 -4.52 -3.42
C ALA A 56 8.99 -3.44 -3.62
N LEU A 57 8.60 -2.23 -4.08
CA LEU A 57 9.52 -1.10 -4.20
C LEU A 57 10.07 -0.66 -2.83
N VAL A 58 9.25 -0.64 -1.78
CA VAL A 58 9.70 -0.31 -0.42
C VAL A 58 10.76 -1.31 0.04
N TYR A 59 10.50 -2.61 -0.08
CA TYR A 59 11.47 -3.63 0.33
C TYR A 59 12.74 -3.62 -0.53
N ASN A 60 12.64 -3.32 -1.83
CA ASN A 60 13.83 -3.18 -2.68
C ASN A 60 14.71 -2.01 -2.24
N ASN A 61 14.11 -0.90 -1.83
CA ASN A 61 14.85 0.30 -1.39
C ASN A 61 15.37 0.22 0.05
N GLN A 62 14.87 -0.72 0.87
CA GLN A 62 15.38 -1.00 2.22
C GLN A 62 16.67 -1.82 2.24
N ARG A 63 17.07 -2.40 1.10
CA ARG A 63 18.31 -3.17 0.94
C ARG A 63 19.49 -2.25 0.71
#